data_AF-A0A9E7RT10-F1
#
_entry.id   AF-A0A9E7RT10-F1
#
_cell.length_a   1.000
_cell.length_b   1.000
_cell.length_c   1.000
_cell.angle_alpha   90.00
_cell.angle_beta   90.00
_cell.angle_gamma   90.00
#
_symmetry.space_group_name_H-M   'P 1'
#
loop_
_entity.id
_entity.type
_entity.pdbx_description
1 polymer ?
#
loop_
_entity_poly.entity_id
_entity_poly.type
_entity_poly.pdbx_seq_one_letter_code
_entity_poly.pdbx_strand_id
1 'polypeptide(L)'
;MLFSTDFLLSLIIVTIILGFSAGLIDAEESRLAESFREDHVKKRAADGVEVLINSPGDPPGWENLPAAMCRSPGLAVPGRPGVISYRKFMKLSSNPEIIGRALPGLRVSFTLKPLNCSIRAIEAGAAPGGGDTVVVRRTLKCDFLSDYAVRTGTGICPHQHNDTWKCVNFRVNSSSDYYLISEVDDGSFIVDTADNMSSSEIKLVSKAVKLNLTEGSVVWLHVKGHGRFIIIAVPTGSRDCMLPLDYFEVHPCVLEVRASNVLT
;
A
#
# COMPACT_ATOMS: atom_id res chain seq x y z
N MET A 1 41.37 -18.96 -69.82
CA MET A 1 40.14 -18.19 -69.49
C MET A 1 39.36 -18.79 -68.32
N LEU A 2 39.30 -20.12 -68.14
CA LEU A 2 38.62 -20.80 -67.01
C LEU A 2 39.05 -20.31 -65.60
N PHE A 3 40.35 -20.10 -65.37
CA PHE A 3 40.85 -19.63 -64.08
C PHE A 3 40.31 -18.26 -63.63
N SER A 4 40.03 -17.35 -64.57
CA SER A 4 39.58 -15.99 -64.24
C SER A 4 38.09 -15.95 -63.91
N THR A 5 37.28 -16.78 -64.58
CA THR A 5 35.83 -16.85 -64.36
C THR A 5 35.52 -17.55 -63.04
N ASP A 6 36.25 -18.62 -62.71
CA ASP A 6 36.08 -19.36 -61.45
C ASP A 6 36.52 -18.51 -60.25
N PHE A 7 37.55 -17.68 -60.41
CA PHE A 7 37.97 -16.72 -59.38
C PHE A 7 36.91 -15.64 -59.13
N LEU A 8 36.34 -15.05 -60.19
CA LEU A 8 35.25 -14.06 -60.07
C LEU A 8 33.99 -14.67 -59.43
N LEU A 9 33.61 -15.88 -59.84
CA LEU A 9 32.47 -16.59 -59.26
C LEU A 9 32.69 -16.85 -57.76
N SER A 10 33.89 -17.28 -57.38
CA SER A 10 34.26 -17.50 -55.98
C SER A 10 34.17 -16.22 -55.16
N LEU A 11 34.62 -15.09 -55.70
CA LEU A 11 34.53 -13.78 -55.04
C LEU A 11 33.06 -13.35 -54.82
N ILE A 12 32.20 -13.58 -55.82
CA ILE A 12 30.75 -13.30 -55.72
C ILE A 12 30.12 -14.18 -54.63
N ILE A 13 30.44 -15.47 -54.59
CA ILE A 13 29.91 -16.38 -53.56
C ILE A 13 30.36 -15.93 -52.16
N VAL A 14 31.63 -15.58 -51.98
CA VAL A 14 32.16 -15.10 -50.69
C VAL A 14 31.47 -13.81 -50.24
N THR A 15 31.26 -12.85 -51.15
CA THR A 15 30.57 -11.60 -50.81
C THR A 15 29.11 -11.81 -50.40
N ILE A 16 28.41 -12.75 -51.05
CA ILE A 16 27.04 -13.13 -50.65
C ILE A 16 27.03 -13.76 -49.26
N ILE A 17 27.95 -14.69 -48.97
CA ILE A 17 28.05 -15.35 -47.66
C ILE A 17 28.33 -14.31 -46.58
N LEU A 18 29.31 -13.42 -46.79
CA LEU A 18 29.65 -12.37 -45.83
C LEU A 18 28.49 -11.39 -45.61
N GLY A 19 27.77 -11.01 -46.66
CA GLY A 19 26.61 -10.13 -46.55
C GLY A 19 25.47 -10.77 -45.76
N PHE A 20 25.19 -12.05 -45.99
CA PHE A 20 24.17 -12.79 -45.24
C PHE A 20 24.57 -13.00 -43.78
N SER A 21 25.84 -13.34 -43.51
CA SER A 21 26.36 -13.46 -42.15
C SER A 21 26.30 -12.15 -41.39
N ALA A 22 26.67 -11.02 -42.03
CA ALA A 22 26.58 -9.70 -41.41
C ALA A 22 25.15 -9.37 -40.97
N GLY A 23 24.15 -9.57 -41.85
CA GLY A 23 22.76 -9.32 -41.51
C GLY A 23 22.21 -10.21 -40.38
N LEU A 24 22.66 -11.47 -40.29
CA LEU A 24 22.32 -12.35 -39.18
C LEU A 24 22.97 -11.91 -37.86
N ILE A 25 24.23 -11.49 -37.91
CA ILE A 25 24.96 -10.99 -36.74
C ILE A 25 24.29 -9.72 -36.21
N ASP A 26 23.96 -8.76 -37.08
CA ASP A 26 23.28 -7.52 -36.68
C ASP A 26 21.91 -7.80 -36.04
N ALA A 27 21.15 -8.76 -36.58
CA ALA A 27 19.86 -9.15 -36.04
C ALA A 27 19.99 -9.79 -34.64
N GLU A 28 20.95 -10.68 -34.43
CA GLU A 28 21.20 -11.30 -33.13
C GLU A 28 21.77 -10.30 -32.11
N GLU A 29 22.65 -9.40 -32.53
CA GLU A 29 23.17 -8.32 -31.67
C GLU A 29 22.04 -7.41 -31.19
N SER A 30 21.12 -7.02 -32.07
CA SER A 30 19.96 -6.20 -31.70
C SER A 30 19.05 -6.89 -30.68
N ARG A 31 18.83 -8.21 -30.81
CA ARG A 31 18.03 -9.01 -29.87
C ARG A 31 18.72 -9.15 -28.52
N LEU A 32 20.02 -9.43 -28.53
CA LEU A 32 20.83 -9.51 -27.31
C LEU A 32 20.82 -8.17 -26.57
N ALA A 33 21.05 -7.06 -27.28
CA ALA A 33 21.00 -5.73 -26.71
C ALA A 33 19.65 -5.43 -26.04
N GLU A 34 18.54 -5.79 -26.68
CA GLU A 34 17.20 -5.57 -26.09
C GLU A 34 16.96 -6.45 -24.86
N SER A 35 17.35 -7.73 -24.90
CA SER A 35 17.25 -8.63 -23.74
C SER A 35 18.06 -8.12 -22.55
N PHE A 36 19.30 -7.66 -22.78
CA PHE A 36 20.12 -7.06 -21.72
C PHE A 36 19.48 -5.80 -21.15
N ARG A 37 18.86 -4.98 -22.00
CA ARG A 37 18.18 -3.76 -21.58
C ARG A 37 16.97 -4.09 -20.70
N GLU A 38 16.15 -5.05 -21.08
CA GLU A 38 14.99 -5.49 -20.29
C GLU A 38 15.42 -6.05 -18.93
N ASP A 39 16.41 -6.95 -18.89
CA ASP A 39 16.92 -7.55 -17.66
C ASP A 39 17.51 -6.52 -16.71
N HIS A 40 18.22 -5.52 -17.24
CA HIS A 40 18.75 -4.43 -16.44
C HIS A 40 17.65 -3.56 -15.82
N VAL A 41 16.60 -3.21 -16.59
CA VAL A 41 15.43 -2.47 -16.07
C VAL A 41 14.73 -3.29 -14.99
N LYS A 42 14.51 -4.58 -15.24
CA LYS A 42 13.88 -5.51 -14.31
C LYS A 42 14.62 -5.60 -12.99
N LYS A 43 15.95 -5.74 -13.04
CA LYS A 43 16.79 -5.80 -11.85
C LYS A 43 16.71 -4.49 -11.05
N ARG A 44 16.87 -3.33 -11.70
CA ARG A 44 16.77 -2.02 -11.04
C ARG A 44 15.39 -1.79 -10.44
N ALA A 45 14.32 -2.20 -11.14
CA ALA A 45 12.97 -2.12 -10.63
C ALA A 45 12.78 -3.02 -9.42
N ALA A 46 13.26 -4.27 -9.46
CA ALA A 46 13.17 -5.20 -8.34
C ALA A 46 13.94 -4.68 -7.11
N ASP A 47 15.20 -4.28 -7.28
CA ASP A 47 16.05 -3.75 -6.20
C ASP A 47 15.45 -2.47 -5.61
N GLY A 48 14.95 -1.56 -6.46
CA GLY A 48 14.27 -0.34 -6.02
C GLY A 48 13.00 -0.62 -5.22
N VAL A 49 12.20 -1.61 -5.65
CA VAL A 49 11.01 -2.06 -4.91
C VAL A 49 11.39 -2.65 -3.56
N GLU A 50 12.45 -3.47 -3.48
CA GLU A 50 12.92 -4.01 -2.19
C GLU A 50 13.33 -2.89 -1.22
N VAL A 51 14.04 -1.88 -1.69
CA VAL A 51 14.39 -0.71 -0.87
C VAL A 51 13.12 0.03 -0.43
N LEU A 52 12.19 0.26 -1.35
CA LEU A 52 10.94 0.98 -1.07
C LEU A 52 10.09 0.30 0.00
N ILE A 53 9.94 -1.03 -0.05
CA ILE A 53 9.07 -1.77 0.89
C ILE A 53 9.74 -2.07 2.24
N ASN A 54 11.08 -2.08 2.29
CA ASN A 54 11.83 -2.39 3.51
C ASN A 54 12.39 -1.15 4.23
N SER A 55 12.42 0.02 3.58
CA SER A 55 12.85 1.28 4.19
C SER A 55 11.66 2.08 4.73
N PRO A 56 11.79 2.74 5.91
CA PRO A 56 10.79 3.70 6.38
C PRO A 56 10.83 5.03 5.61
N GLY A 57 11.85 5.27 4.79
CA GLY A 57 12.08 6.51 4.06
C GLY A 57 12.93 7.51 4.84
N ASP A 58 13.33 8.57 4.15
CA ASP A 58 14.22 9.60 4.66
C ASP A 58 13.71 11.01 4.28
N PRO A 59 13.47 11.91 5.26
CA PRO A 59 13.58 11.68 6.71
C PRO A 59 12.49 10.73 7.26
N PRO A 60 12.66 10.20 8.49
CA PRO A 60 11.59 9.45 9.15
C PRO A 60 10.31 10.28 9.26
N GLY A 61 9.16 9.69 8.92
CA GLY A 61 7.87 10.38 8.96
C GLY A 61 7.64 11.36 7.81
N TRP A 62 8.35 11.22 6.69
CA TRP A 62 8.24 12.08 5.50
C TRP A 62 6.81 12.24 4.98
N GLU A 63 5.90 11.31 5.25
CA GLU A 63 4.49 11.39 4.86
C GLU A 63 3.78 12.62 5.46
N ASN A 64 4.23 13.08 6.63
CA ASN A 64 3.69 14.23 7.33
C ASN A 64 4.37 15.55 6.93
N LEU A 65 5.41 15.49 6.09
CA LEU A 65 6.19 16.64 5.67
C LEU A 65 5.79 17.12 4.26
N PRO A 66 6.18 18.35 3.87
CA PRO A 66 6.11 18.79 2.48
C PRO A 66 6.89 17.85 1.55
N ALA A 67 6.39 17.61 0.34
CA ALA A 67 7.00 16.69 -0.63
C ALA A 67 8.47 17.03 -0.95
N ALA A 68 8.82 18.33 -0.94
CA ALA A 68 10.18 18.81 -1.16
C ALA A 68 11.20 18.30 -0.11
N MET A 69 10.75 17.98 1.11
CA MET A 69 11.62 17.51 2.19
C MET A 69 11.86 15.99 2.15
N CYS A 70 11.08 15.24 1.37
CA CYS A 70 11.26 13.80 1.20
C CYS A 70 12.47 13.54 0.29
N ARG A 71 13.60 13.11 0.86
CA ARG A 71 14.80 12.76 0.09
C ARG A 71 14.64 11.42 -0.59
N SER A 72 14.15 10.42 0.14
CA SER A 72 13.89 9.08 -0.38
C SER A 72 12.61 8.53 0.24
N PRO A 73 11.59 8.19 -0.56
CA PRO A 73 10.38 7.58 -0.03
C PRO A 73 10.68 6.13 0.37
N GLY A 74 10.06 5.73 1.48
CA GLY A 74 10.04 4.35 1.94
C GLY A 74 8.68 4.08 2.54
N LEU A 75 8.14 2.88 2.32
CA LEU A 75 6.78 2.51 2.72
C LEU A 75 6.75 1.70 4.02
N ALA A 76 7.89 1.19 4.50
CA ALA A 76 7.92 0.34 5.68
C ALA A 76 7.42 1.06 6.93
N VAL A 77 6.71 0.34 7.78
CA VAL A 77 6.36 0.82 9.12
C VAL A 77 7.49 0.49 10.09
N PRO A 78 8.08 1.50 10.77
CA PRO A 78 9.15 1.26 11.75
C PRO A 78 8.74 0.22 12.80
N GLY A 79 9.62 -0.75 13.06
CA GLY A 79 9.37 -1.80 14.06
C GLY A 79 8.41 -2.91 13.63
N ARG A 80 7.88 -2.89 12.39
CA ARG A 80 7.03 -3.97 11.86
C ARG A 80 7.52 -4.48 10.50
N PRO A 81 8.44 -5.45 10.49
CA PRO A 81 8.97 -6.03 9.26
C PRO A 81 7.88 -6.58 8.35
N GLY A 82 7.99 -6.35 7.04
CA GLY A 82 7.03 -6.84 6.04
C GLY A 82 5.67 -6.14 6.05
N VAL A 83 5.52 -5.04 6.81
CA VAL A 83 4.31 -4.21 6.84
C VAL A 83 4.60 -2.82 6.27
N ILE A 84 3.83 -2.41 5.27
CA ILE A 84 3.90 -1.07 4.69
C ILE A 84 2.77 -0.16 5.19
N SER A 85 2.98 1.15 5.15
CA SER A 85 1.99 2.16 5.53
C SER A 85 1.17 2.64 4.33
N TYR A 86 -0.15 2.56 4.46
CA TYR A 86 -1.09 3.18 3.54
C TYR A 86 -0.95 4.70 3.48
N ARG A 87 -0.73 5.39 4.62
CA ARG A 87 -0.53 6.86 4.62
C ARG A 87 0.67 7.26 3.77
N LYS A 88 1.79 6.53 3.89
CA LYS A 88 2.97 6.75 3.06
C LYS A 88 2.67 6.50 1.59
N PHE A 89 1.93 5.44 1.28
CA PHE A 89 1.51 5.15 -0.10
C PHE A 89 0.57 6.22 -0.67
N MET A 90 -0.38 6.75 0.12
CA MET A 90 -1.28 7.83 -0.28
C MET A 90 -0.53 9.14 -0.52
N LYS A 91 0.48 9.44 0.31
CA LYS A 91 1.35 10.59 0.07
C LYS A 91 2.13 10.41 -1.23
N LEU A 92 2.68 9.22 -1.47
CA LEU A 92 3.37 8.89 -2.72
C LEU A 92 2.45 9.06 -3.94
N SER A 93 1.22 8.53 -3.88
CA SER A 93 0.26 8.59 -4.99
C SER A 93 -0.18 10.01 -5.32
N SER A 94 -0.28 10.87 -4.31
CA SER A 94 -0.73 12.25 -4.47
C SER A 94 0.39 13.21 -4.92
N ASN A 95 1.65 12.76 -4.97
CA ASN A 95 2.81 13.63 -5.23
C ASN A 95 3.74 13.02 -6.29
N PRO A 96 3.57 13.38 -7.58
CA PRO A 96 4.38 12.87 -8.68
C PRO A 96 5.90 13.10 -8.52
N GLU A 97 6.29 14.19 -7.85
CA GLU A 97 7.71 14.49 -7.58
C GLU A 97 8.39 13.41 -6.70
N ILE A 98 7.63 12.78 -5.80
CA ILE A 98 8.15 11.75 -4.89
C ILE A 98 8.28 10.41 -5.62
N ILE A 99 7.39 10.15 -6.59
CA ILE A 99 7.41 8.93 -7.41
C ILE A 99 8.74 8.77 -8.15
N GLY A 100 9.26 9.85 -8.75
CA GLY A 100 10.57 9.83 -9.41
C GLY A 100 11.74 9.56 -8.46
N ARG A 101 11.58 9.85 -7.16
CA ARG A 101 12.60 9.57 -6.13
C ARG A 101 12.52 8.14 -5.60
N ALA A 102 11.36 7.47 -5.72
CA ALA A 102 11.18 6.09 -5.29
C ALA A 102 12.03 5.11 -6.11
N LEU A 103 12.08 5.32 -7.43
CA LEU A 103 12.91 4.54 -8.34
C LEU A 103 13.63 5.49 -9.33
N PRO A 104 14.76 6.09 -8.93
CA PRO A 104 15.47 7.08 -9.72
C PRO A 104 15.91 6.54 -11.09
N GLY A 105 15.63 7.31 -12.15
CA GLY A 105 15.99 6.98 -13.53
C GLY A 105 15.03 6.02 -14.25
N LEU A 106 13.91 5.66 -13.62
CA LEU A 106 12.84 4.86 -14.22
C LEU A 106 11.54 5.65 -14.24
N ARG A 107 10.74 5.46 -15.28
CA ARG A 107 9.33 5.88 -15.29
C ARG A 107 8.52 4.78 -14.64
N VAL A 108 7.84 5.09 -13.54
CA VAL A 108 7.16 4.08 -12.72
C VAL A 108 5.71 4.43 -12.44
N SER A 109 4.89 3.39 -12.34
CA SER A 109 3.55 3.42 -11.74
C SER A 109 3.41 2.30 -10.73
N PHE A 110 2.75 2.59 -9.61
CA PHE A 110 2.48 1.63 -8.54
C PHE A 110 0.99 1.36 -8.45
N THR A 111 0.64 0.12 -8.13
CA THR A 111 -0.73 -0.29 -7.83
C THR A 111 -0.71 -1.11 -6.55
N LEU A 112 -1.37 -0.62 -5.51
CA LEU A 112 -1.56 -1.34 -4.25
C LEU A 112 -2.95 -1.95 -4.24
N LYS A 113 -3.02 -3.28 -4.27
CA LYS A 113 -4.29 -4.03 -4.30
C LYS A 113 -4.45 -4.89 -3.04
N PRO A 114 -5.46 -4.60 -2.20
CA PRO A 114 -5.84 -5.49 -1.10
C PRO A 114 -6.40 -6.81 -1.63
N LEU A 115 -6.12 -7.92 -0.95
CA LEU A 115 -6.55 -9.25 -1.41
C LEU A 115 -7.92 -9.68 -0.89
N ASN A 116 -8.23 -9.39 0.38
CA ASN A 116 -9.37 -9.98 1.10
C ASN A 116 -10.21 -8.92 1.83
N CYS A 117 -10.36 -7.72 1.27
CA CYS A 117 -11.19 -6.68 1.88
C CYS A 117 -11.87 -5.78 0.84
N SER A 118 -12.79 -4.94 1.30
CA SER A 118 -13.62 -4.07 0.47
C SER A 118 -12.89 -2.82 -0.05
N ILE A 119 -11.63 -2.64 0.34
CA ILE A 119 -10.81 -1.49 -0.03
C ILE A 119 -10.46 -1.56 -1.52
N ARG A 120 -10.70 -0.46 -2.25
CA ARG A 120 -10.37 -0.36 -3.68
C ARG A 120 -8.86 -0.32 -3.89
N ALA A 121 -8.42 -0.83 -5.05
CA ALA A 121 -7.03 -0.69 -5.46
C ALA A 121 -6.66 0.79 -5.62
N ILE A 122 -5.42 1.12 -5.25
CA ILE A 122 -4.92 2.49 -5.27
C ILE A 122 -3.77 2.55 -6.25
N GLU A 123 -3.82 3.51 -7.16
CA GLU A 123 -2.81 3.73 -8.18
C GLU A 123 -1.99 4.99 -7.87
N ALA A 124 -0.69 4.93 -8.18
CA ALA A 124 0.24 6.02 -8.02
C ALA A 124 1.08 6.17 -9.29
N GLY A 125 1.16 7.39 -9.81
CA GLY A 125 1.96 7.71 -11.00
C GLY A 125 1.23 7.42 -12.31
N ALA A 126 1.82 7.89 -13.40
CA ALA A 126 1.30 7.63 -14.74
C ALA A 126 1.86 6.29 -15.24
N ALA A 127 0.98 5.42 -15.74
CA ALA A 127 1.41 4.20 -16.39
C ALA A 127 2.47 4.52 -17.47
N PRO A 128 3.60 3.79 -17.51
CA PRO A 128 4.55 3.94 -18.59
C PRO A 128 3.84 3.63 -19.92
N GLY A 129 3.87 4.58 -20.86
CA GLY A 129 3.26 4.43 -22.18
C GLY A 129 4.30 4.07 -23.22
N GLY A 130 4.08 2.97 -23.95
CA GLY A 130 4.91 2.51 -25.06
C GLY A 130 6.31 1.99 -24.67
N GLY A 131 6.71 0.83 -25.22
CA GLY A 131 8.02 0.18 -24.98
C GLY A 131 8.03 -0.85 -23.84
N ASP A 132 9.17 -1.54 -23.69
CA ASP A 132 9.42 -2.63 -22.72
C ASP A 132 9.12 -2.21 -21.28
N THR A 133 7.89 -2.51 -20.88
CA THR A 133 7.42 -2.28 -19.51
C THR A 133 7.65 -3.56 -18.72
N VAL A 134 8.48 -3.46 -17.69
CA VAL A 134 8.68 -4.56 -16.75
C VAL A 134 7.69 -4.44 -15.60
N VAL A 135 7.17 -5.58 -15.15
CA VAL A 135 6.25 -5.67 -14.02
C VAL A 135 6.92 -6.42 -12.86
N VAL A 136 7.01 -5.76 -11.70
CA VAL A 136 7.47 -6.34 -10.44
C VAL A 136 6.27 -6.46 -9.49
N ARG A 137 6.06 -7.65 -8.93
CA ARG A 137 4.97 -7.91 -7.97
C ARG A 137 5.52 -8.37 -6.63
N ARG A 138 4.95 -7.84 -5.55
CA ARG A 138 5.27 -8.25 -4.17
C ARG A 138 4.01 -8.42 -3.35
N THR A 139 3.92 -9.54 -2.65
CA THR A 139 2.88 -9.80 -1.65
C THR A 139 3.43 -9.37 -0.29
N LEU A 140 2.66 -8.55 0.42
CA LEU A 140 3.07 -7.94 1.69
C LEU A 140 1.83 -7.64 2.54
N LYS A 141 2.03 -7.11 3.75
CA LYS A 141 0.92 -6.58 4.56
C LYS A 141 0.89 -5.06 4.44
N CYS A 142 -0.29 -4.47 4.28
CA CYS A 142 -0.49 -3.04 4.37
C CYS A 142 -1.28 -2.72 5.62
N ASP A 143 -0.73 -1.82 6.43
CA ASP A 143 -1.48 -1.16 7.48
C ASP A 143 -2.15 0.07 6.92
N PHE A 144 -3.48 0.02 6.90
CA PHE A 144 -4.30 1.10 6.41
C PHE A 144 -4.31 2.26 7.40
N LEU A 145 -5.08 2.13 8.47
CA LEU A 145 -5.18 3.12 9.54
C LEU A 145 -5.36 2.41 10.89
N SER A 146 -4.68 1.28 11.10
CA SER A 146 -4.83 0.49 12.34
C SER A 146 -4.37 1.23 13.60
N ASP A 147 -3.57 2.28 13.45
CA ASP A 147 -3.20 3.17 14.57
C ASP A 147 -4.40 3.94 15.14
N TYR A 148 -5.49 4.10 14.38
CA TYR A 148 -6.74 4.66 14.92
C TYR A 148 -7.56 3.65 15.71
N ALA A 149 -7.35 2.35 15.50
CA ALA A 149 -8.07 1.33 16.24
C ALA A 149 -7.68 1.39 17.73
N VAL A 150 -8.67 1.59 18.59
CA VAL A 150 -8.47 1.57 20.03
C VAL A 150 -8.17 0.13 20.43
N ARG A 151 -6.92 -0.11 20.86
CA ARG A 151 -6.51 -1.42 21.36
C ARG A 151 -7.22 -1.71 22.67
N THR A 152 -8.01 -2.76 22.66
CA THR A 152 -8.80 -3.18 23.80
C THR A 152 -7.96 -4.14 24.63
N GLY A 153 -7.74 -3.82 25.91
CA GLY A 153 -7.28 -4.84 26.85
C GLY A 153 -8.35 -5.92 27.00
N THR A 154 -7.98 -7.12 27.47
CA THR A 154 -8.94 -8.11 28.00
C THR A 154 -9.51 -7.56 29.31
N GLY A 155 -10.37 -6.54 29.19
CA GLY A 155 -10.98 -5.86 30.32
C GLY A 155 -12.09 -6.72 30.92
N ILE A 156 -12.17 -6.75 32.25
CA ILE A 156 -13.30 -7.33 32.96
C ILE A 156 -14.53 -6.46 32.64
N CYS A 157 -15.58 -7.09 32.10
CA CYS A 157 -16.88 -6.45 31.92
C CYS A 157 -17.51 -6.20 33.31
N PRO A 158 -17.80 -4.94 33.68
CA PRO A 158 -18.44 -4.62 34.96
C PRO A 158 -19.82 -5.27 35.12
N HIS A 159 -20.52 -5.44 34.01
CA HIS A 159 -21.85 -6.05 33.94
C HIS A 159 -21.85 -7.59 33.91
N GLN A 160 -20.67 -8.24 33.87
CA GLN A 160 -20.55 -9.71 33.71
C GLN A 160 -21.40 -10.27 32.57
N HIS A 161 -21.47 -9.53 31.45
CA HIS A 161 -22.23 -9.97 30.28
C HIS A 161 -21.73 -11.32 29.75
N ASN A 162 -22.66 -12.11 29.20
CA ASN A 162 -22.35 -13.37 28.54
C ASN A 162 -21.70 -13.14 27.15
N ASP A 163 -21.37 -14.21 26.45
CA ASP A 163 -20.66 -14.20 25.16
C ASP A 163 -21.42 -13.48 24.01
N THR A 164 -22.67 -13.07 24.23
CA THR A 164 -23.42 -12.26 23.25
C THR A 164 -23.01 -10.79 23.25
N TRP A 165 -22.26 -10.37 24.27
CA TRP A 165 -21.71 -9.03 24.38
C TRP A 165 -20.20 -9.07 24.19
N LYS A 166 -19.71 -8.12 23.41
CA LYS A 166 -18.28 -7.86 23.35
C LYS A 166 -18.01 -6.57 24.11
N CYS A 167 -17.21 -6.70 25.16
CA CYS A 167 -16.99 -5.65 26.14
C CYS A 167 -15.54 -5.19 26.09
N VAL A 168 -15.33 -3.89 26.05
CA VAL A 168 -14.00 -3.31 25.89
C VAL A 168 -13.87 -2.09 26.77
N ASN A 169 -12.67 -1.83 27.26
CA ASN A 169 -12.40 -0.61 28.00
C ASN A 169 -11.17 0.11 27.44
N PHE A 170 -11.18 1.43 27.60
CA PHE A 170 -10.09 2.29 27.16
C PHE A 170 -10.15 3.63 27.90
N ARG A 171 -9.02 4.33 27.91
CA ARG A 171 -8.93 5.70 28.42
C ARG A 171 -9.15 6.69 27.27
N VAL A 172 -9.96 7.71 27.53
CA VAL A 172 -10.29 8.76 26.58
C VAL A 172 -9.16 9.80 26.52
N ASN A 173 -8.68 10.09 25.30
CA ASN A 173 -7.74 11.16 25.01
C ASN A 173 -8.49 12.38 24.48
N SER A 174 -8.08 13.57 24.91
CA SER A 174 -8.74 14.84 24.59
C SER A 174 -8.53 15.32 23.16
N SER A 175 -7.47 14.84 22.50
CA SER A 175 -7.17 15.21 21.12
C SER A 175 -7.88 14.34 20.07
N SER A 176 -8.74 13.42 20.50
CA SER A 176 -9.41 12.46 19.63
C SER A 176 -10.93 12.46 19.77
N ASP A 177 -11.61 12.39 18.64
CA ASP A 177 -13.01 11.98 18.57
C ASP A 177 -13.09 10.44 18.50
N TYR A 178 -14.02 9.86 19.25
CA TYR A 178 -14.22 8.42 19.31
C TYR A 178 -15.46 8.00 18.54
N TYR A 179 -15.34 6.91 17.78
CA TYR A 179 -16.45 6.34 17.02
C TYR A 179 -16.51 4.82 17.20
N LEU A 180 -17.73 4.31 17.31
CA LEU A 180 -18.02 2.88 17.13
C LEU A 180 -18.36 2.66 15.66
N ILE A 181 -17.56 1.85 14.98
CA ILE A 181 -17.79 1.45 13.59
C ILE A 181 -18.20 -0.02 13.58
N SER A 182 -19.30 -0.31 12.89
CA SER A 182 -19.88 -1.65 12.76
C SER A 182 -20.03 -2.03 11.28
N GLU A 183 -19.86 -3.32 11.00
CA GLU A 183 -20.10 -3.89 9.67
C GLU A 183 -21.59 -3.86 9.30
N VAL A 184 -22.44 -4.05 10.30
CA VAL A 184 -23.91 -4.07 10.21
C VAL A 184 -24.52 -2.94 11.03
N ASP A 185 -25.66 -2.44 10.57
CA ASP A 185 -26.52 -1.47 11.24
C ASP A 185 -27.57 -2.16 12.13
N ASP A 186 -27.20 -3.30 12.71
CA ASP A 186 -27.97 -4.00 13.73
C ASP A 186 -27.22 -4.00 15.08
N GLY A 187 -27.98 -4.04 16.16
CA GLY A 187 -27.45 -4.12 17.51
C GLY A 187 -27.61 -2.86 18.35
N SER A 188 -26.97 -2.89 19.51
CA SER A 188 -27.01 -1.85 20.52
C SER A 188 -25.69 -1.80 21.29
N PHE A 189 -25.45 -0.69 21.98
CA PHE A 189 -24.30 -0.56 22.86
C PHE A 189 -24.65 0.20 24.14
N ILE A 190 -23.86 -0.04 25.18
CA ILE A 190 -23.90 0.66 26.46
C ILE A 190 -22.54 1.29 26.68
N VAL A 191 -22.54 2.51 27.21
CA VAL A 191 -21.33 3.24 27.60
C VAL A 191 -21.37 3.43 29.10
N ASP A 192 -20.38 2.91 29.80
CA ASP A 192 -20.20 3.10 31.24
C ASP A 192 -18.92 3.89 31.51
N THR A 193 -18.94 4.62 32.62
CA THR A 193 -17.75 5.22 33.21
C THR A 193 -17.55 4.67 34.63
N ALA A 194 -16.40 4.96 35.24
CA ALA A 194 -16.11 4.50 36.59
C ALA A 194 -17.17 4.95 37.62
N ASP A 195 -17.77 6.11 37.40
CA ASP A 195 -18.73 6.73 38.31
C ASP A 195 -20.19 6.52 37.89
N ASN A 196 -20.44 5.94 36.70
CA ASN A 196 -21.79 5.77 36.17
C ASN A 196 -21.91 4.52 35.30
N MET A 197 -22.58 3.50 35.84
CA MET A 197 -22.95 2.28 35.11
C MET A 197 -24.39 2.40 34.61
N SER A 198 -24.56 2.32 33.30
CA SER A 198 -25.84 2.45 32.62
C SER A 198 -26.42 1.07 32.30
N SER A 199 -27.73 0.94 32.39
CA SER A 199 -28.48 -0.21 31.83
C SER A 199 -29.21 0.16 30.54
N SER A 200 -29.07 1.40 30.07
CA SER A 200 -29.76 1.90 28.89
C SER A 200 -28.98 1.56 27.62
N GLU A 201 -29.53 0.62 26.84
CA GLU A 201 -29.01 0.26 25.52
C GLU A 201 -29.29 1.37 24.48
N ILE A 202 -28.25 1.85 23.82
CA ILE A 202 -28.34 2.79 22.69
C ILE A 202 -28.32 1.96 21.40
N LYS A 203 -29.35 2.10 20.56
CA LYS A 203 -29.41 1.38 19.29
C LYS A 203 -28.38 1.92 18.29
N LEU A 204 -27.76 1.00 17.55
CA LEU A 204 -26.98 1.35 16.36
C LEU A 204 -27.96 1.79 15.26
N VAL A 205 -27.88 3.06 14.88
CA VAL A 205 -28.71 3.67 13.81
C VAL A 205 -27.94 3.85 12.50
N SER A 206 -26.63 3.61 12.54
CA SER A 206 -25.71 3.75 11.42
C SER A 206 -24.47 2.86 11.66
N LYS A 207 -23.74 2.57 10.57
CA LYS A 207 -22.48 1.82 10.62
C LYS A 207 -21.34 2.58 11.33
N ALA A 208 -21.49 3.88 11.55
CA ALA A 208 -20.53 4.69 12.28
C ALA A 208 -21.29 5.62 13.23
N VAL A 209 -21.03 5.51 14.53
CA VAL A 209 -21.69 6.30 15.58
C VAL A 209 -20.63 7.01 16.41
N LYS A 210 -20.76 8.34 16.55
CA LYS A 210 -19.88 9.13 17.42
C LYS A 210 -20.20 8.85 18.88
N LEU A 211 -19.16 8.59 19.68
CA LEU A 211 -19.26 8.38 21.11
C LEU A 211 -19.01 9.70 21.84
N ASN A 212 -20.00 10.18 22.60
CA ASN A 212 -19.87 11.38 23.43
C ASN A 212 -19.23 10.99 24.76
N LEU A 213 -17.90 11.08 24.84
CA LEU A 213 -17.12 10.63 25.99
C LEU A 213 -16.47 11.82 26.71
N THR A 214 -16.33 11.69 28.03
CA THR A 214 -15.68 12.70 28.86
C THR A 214 -14.16 12.51 28.86
N GLU A 215 -13.42 13.60 28.71
CA GLU A 215 -11.95 13.61 28.70
C GLU A 215 -11.33 12.94 29.94
N GLY A 216 -10.24 12.20 29.75
CA GLY A 216 -9.44 11.60 30.83
C GLY A 216 -10.09 10.41 31.55
N SER A 217 -11.38 10.18 31.32
CA SER A 217 -12.14 9.08 31.92
C SER A 217 -11.75 7.73 31.33
N VAL A 218 -11.90 6.68 32.15
CA VAL A 218 -11.92 5.29 31.67
C VAL A 218 -13.36 4.96 31.32
N VAL A 219 -13.56 4.48 30.10
CA VAL A 219 -14.87 4.13 29.56
C VAL A 219 -14.90 2.63 29.31
N TRP A 220 -16.02 2.00 29.63
CA TRP A 220 -16.36 0.65 29.21
C TRP A 220 -17.44 0.74 28.15
N LEU A 221 -17.18 0.15 26.99
CA LEU A 221 -18.14 0.01 25.92
C LEU A 221 -18.58 -1.45 25.85
N HIS A 222 -19.89 -1.66 25.96
CA HIS A 222 -20.52 -2.96 25.79
C HIS A 222 -21.27 -2.94 24.48
N VAL A 223 -20.90 -3.80 23.53
CA VAL A 223 -21.56 -3.87 22.23
C VAL A 223 -22.24 -5.22 22.09
N LYS A 224 -23.53 -5.19 21.73
CA LYS A 224 -24.39 -6.33 21.46
C LYS A 224 -24.87 -6.28 20.03
N GLY A 225 -24.69 -7.36 19.29
CA GLY A 225 -25.08 -7.41 17.88
C GLY A 225 -24.31 -8.47 17.12
N HIS A 226 -24.65 -8.62 15.85
CA HIS A 226 -23.96 -9.54 14.96
C HIS A 226 -22.84 -8.82 14.20
N GLY A 227 -21.92 -9.58 13.62
CA GLY A 227 -20.83 -9.02 12.81
C GLY A 227 -19.64 -8.45 13.59
N ARG A 228 -18.74 -7.81 12.85
CA ARG A 228 -17.55 -7.14 13.37
C ARG A 228 -17.84 -5.70 13.74
N PHE A 229 -17.18 -5.24 14.78
CA PHE A 229 -17.11 -3.82 15.12
C PHE A 229 -15.69 -3.45 15.53
N ILE A 230 -15.39 -2.17 15.46
CA ILE A 230 -14.14 -1.60 15.91
C ILE A 230 -14.43 -0.23 16.54
N ILE A 231 -13.66 0.11 17.58
CA ILE A 231 -13.65 1.47 18.10
C ILE A 231 -12.44 2.16 17.52
N ILE A 232 -12.66 3.35 16.97
CA ILE A 232 -11.58 4.19 16.48
C ILE A 232 -11.47 5.48 17.28
N ALA A 233 -10.24 5.93 17.46
CA ALA A 233 -9.89 7.25 17.98
C ALA A 233 -9.20 8.02 16.85
N VAL A 234 -9.92 8.97 16.26
CA VAL A 234 -9.42 9.81 15.16
C VAL A 234 -9.15 11.23 15.66
N PRO A 235 -8.19 11.96 15.08
CA PRO A 235 -7.98 13.36 15.43
C PRO A 235 -9.28 14.15 15.30
N THR A 236 -9.55 15.04 16.26
CA THR A 236 -10.78 15.84 16.27
C THR A 236 -10.99 16.56 14.94
N GLY A 237 -12.17 16.38 14.35
CA GLY A 237 -12.52 16.94 13.03
C GLY A 237 -12.06 16.14 11.82
N SER A 238 -11.38 15.00 11.99
CA SER A 238 -11.06 14.09 10.88
C SER A 238 -12.34 13.50 10.25
N ARG A 239 -12.29 13.27 8.93
CA ARG A 239 -13.34 12.56 8.18
C ARG A 239 -13.07 11.06 8.04
N ASP A 240 -11.97 10.57 8.59
CA ASP A 240 -11.59 9.16 8.46
C ASP A 240 -12.64 8.21 9.05
N CYS A 241 -13.47 8.67 10.00
CA CYS A 241 -14.58 7.91 10.56
C CYS A 241 -15.66 7.49 9.54
N MET A 242 -15.66 8.06 8.34
CA MET A 242 -16.56 7.67 7.25
C MET A 242 -16.05 6.45 6.47
N LEU A 243 -14.82 6.00 6.71
CA LEU A 243 -14.24 4.84 6.04
C LEU A 243 -14.84 3.53 6.57
N PRO A 244 -14.98 2.51 5.71
CA PRO A 244 -15.36 1.17 6.14
C PRO A 244 -14.40 0.58 7.19
N LEU A 245 -14.91 -0.37 7.97
CA LEU A 245 -14.16 -1.03 9.05
C LEU A 245 -12.79 -1.58 8.61
N ASP A 246 -12.71 -2.15 7.40
CA ASP A 246 -11.48 -2.71 6.84
C ASP A 246 -10.32 -1.68 6.76
N TYR A 247 -10.60 -0.37 6.67
CA TYR A 247 -9.53 0.64 6.64
C TYR A 247 -8.78 0.78 7.96
N PHE A 248 -9.29 0.23 9.06
CA PHE A 248 -8.67 0.32 10.39
C PHE A 248 -7.96 -0.96 10.79
N GLU A 249 -7.67 -1.83 9.83
CA GLU A 249 -7.00 -3.11 10.02
C GLU A 249 -5.74 -3.22 9.15
N VAL A 250 -4.95 -4.27 9.40
CA VAL A 250 -3.80 -4.65 8.57
C VAL A 250 -4.21 -5.80 7.66
N HIS A 251 -4.10 -5.59 6.34
CA HIS A 251 -4.53 -6.59 5.35
C HIS A 251 -3.39 -7.06 4.45
N PRO A 252 -3.43 -8.32 3.98
CA PRO A 252 -2.55 -8.77 2.92
C PRO A 252 -2.87 -8.04 1.61
N CYS A 253 -1.82 -7.56 0.94
CA CYS A 253 -1.90 -6.78 -0.29
C CYS A 253 -0.86 -7.27 -1.31
N VAL A 254 -1.11 -6.96 -2.58
CA VAL A 254 -0.14 -7.06 -3.65
C VAL A 254 0.24 -5.65 -4.09
N LEU A 255 1.53 -5.35 -4.04
CA LEU A 255 2.12 -4.19 -4.68
C LEU A 255 2.61 -4.61 -6.07
N GLU A 256 2.00 -4.05 -7.11
CA GLU A 256 2.47 -4.13 -8.49
C GLU A 256 3.19 -2.84 -8.86
N VAL A 257 4.38 -2.96 -9.43
CA VAL A 257 5.18 -1.83 -9.93
C VAL A 257 5.45 -2.07 -11.39
N ARG A 258 5.03 -1.13 -12.22
CA ARG A 258 5.35 -1.11 -13.65
C ARG A 258 6.44 -0.09 -13.86
N ALA A 259 7.52 -0.49 -14.52
CA ALA A 259 8.68 0.35 -14.75
C ALA A 259 9.14 0.26 -16.20
N SER A 260 9.56 1.39 -16.75
CA SER A 260 10.26 1.48 -18.03
C SER A 260 11.45 2.43 -17.89
N ASN A 261 12.41 2.35 -18.82
CA ASN A 261 13.44 3.37 -18.92
C ASN A 261 12.81 4.74 -19.21
N VAL A 262 13.45 5.80 -18.72
CA VAL A 262 13.20 7.14 -19.22
C VAL A 262 13.86 7.21 -20.59
N LEU A 263 13.05 7.26 -21.66
CA LEU A 263 13.55 7.59 -22.99
C LEU A 263 14.11 9.01 -22.91
N THR A 264 15.43 9.14 -22.97
CA THR A 264 16.14 10.41 -23.18
C THR A 264 16.14 10.76 -24.65
#